data_AF-Q9HMM3-F1
#
_entry.id   AF-Q9HMM3-F1
#
_cell.length_a   1.000
_cell.length_b   1.000
_cell.length_c   1.000
_cell.angle_alpha   90.00
_cell.angle_beta   90.00
_cell.angle_gamma   90.00
#
_symmetry.space_group_name_H-M   'P 1'
#
loop_
_entity.id
_entity.type
_entity.pdbx_description
1 polymer ?
#
loop_
_entity_poly.entity_id
_entity_poly.type
_entity_poly.pdbx_seq_one_letter_code
_entity_poly.pdbx_strand_id
1 'polypeptide(L)'
;MTDAGSSFCPECGDPVDSVGGDGATRREQSLCDSCYFAAFDLVDAPDTIEVMVCARCGAVHRGNRWVDIGADDYVDVAVAETTEALGVHLEAEDVDWEVRPEKLDDNTVRMHATFTGVVRDTHRTEQVAVTVKVSRQTCQRCGRIAGESYASTVQVRAVGRDPTSEETDRAAELAHRIVADMEATGDREAFVTEIGDAESGTDIKLSTTKIGLKLARKLVEEFGGDFEDHETLITEDDDGNEVYRVTYAVRLPEFVPGDVVDIAADDGGPVLVQSNHGNLKGVRVTTGEPYEASFEDGDSPDARKLGAVADATEATVVTVEDDAAIQILDPDTYEAQTVARPDYVDPDASTVPALKSRAGLHVLPDA
;
A
#
# COMPACT_ATOMS: atom_id res chain seq x y z
N MET A 1 34.23 -50.96 -54.34
CA MET A 1 35.12 -50.21 -53.43
C MET A 1 34.47 -48.87 -53.16
N THR A 2 33.85 -48.74 -52.02
CA THR A 2 33.59 -47.47 -51.32
C THR A 2 33.45 -47.88 -49.87
N ASP A 3 34.62 -47.99 -49.23
CA ASP A 3 34.77 -48.13 -47.79
C ASP A 3 34.41 -46.76 -47.21
N ALA A 4 33.15 -46.59 -46.79
CA ALA A 4 32.75 -45.42 -46.04
C ALA A 4 33.43 -45.55 -44.68
N GLY A 5 34.52 -44.80 -44.48
CA GLY A 5 35.33 -44.89 -43.27
C GLY A 5 34.43 -44.70 -42.04
N SER A 6 34.21 -45.78 -41.31
CA SER A 6 33.58 -45.73 -40.00
C SER A 6 34.42 -44.83 -39.10
N SER A 7 33.88 -43.69 -38.68
CA SER A 7 34.46 -42.93 -37.58
C SER A 7 34.45 -43.81 -36.34
N PHE A 8 35.59 -43.91 -35.66
CA PHE A 8 35.72 -44.67 -34.41
C PHE A 8 35.79 -43.71 -33.23
N CYS A 9 35.15 -44.08 -32.13
CA CYS A 9 35.15 -43.34 -30.89
C CYS A 9 36.59 -43.28 -30.34
N PRO A 10 37.13 -42.08 -30.05
CA PRO A 10 38.51 -41.94 -29.54
C PRO A 10 38.69 -42.47 -28.11
N GLU A 11 37.62 -42.66 -27.35
CA GLU A 11 37.65 -43.16 -25.95
C GLU A 11 37.65 -44.69 -25.89
N CYS A 12 36.72 -45.36 -26.59
CA CYS A 12 36.55 -46.82 -26.50
C CYS A 12 36.92 -47.60 -27.78
N GLY A 13 37.07 -46.91 -28.93
CA GLY A 13 37.37 -47.54 -30.22
C GLY A 13 36.16 -48.15 -30.95
N ASP A 14 34.95 -48.02 -30.41
CA ASP A 14 33.72 -48.50 -31.07
C ASP A 14 33.33 -47.61 -32.28
N PRO A 15 32.65 -48.15 -33.30
CA PRO A 15 32.12 -47.35 -34.40
C PRO A 15 31.12 -46.30 -33.90
N VAL A 16 31.16 -45.10 -34.48
CA VAL A 16 30.24 -44.00 -34.19
C VAL A 16 29.19 -43.97 -35.29
N ASP A 17 27.95 -44.31 -34.93
CA ASP A 17 26.81 -44.33 -35.85
C ASP A 17 26.07 -42.98 -35.92
N SER A 18 26.26 -42.11 -34.93
CA SER A 18 25.54 -40.85 -34.76
C SER A 18 26.33 -39.63 -35.27
N VAL A 19 25.71 -38.84 -36.15
CA VAL A 19 26.17 -37.48 -36.48
C VAL A 19 25.61 -36.58 -35.39
N GLY A 20 26.45 -36.06 -34.50
CA GLY A 20 26.00 -35.18 -33.41
C GLY A 20 25.23 -33.96 -33.93
N GLY A 21 24.30 -33.46 -33.12
CA GLY A 21 23.43 -32.33 -33.48
C GLY A 21 24.20 -31.02 -33.68
N ASP A 22 23.52 -30.01 -34.22
CA ASP A 22 24.09 -28.70 -34.58
C ASP A 22 24.69 -27.92 -33.37
N GLY A 23 24.52 -28.41 -32.14
CA GLY A 23 25.02 -27.83 -30.89
C GLY A 23 26.30 -28.45 -30.31
N ALA A 24 26.68 -29.67 -30.71
CA ALA A 24 27.83 -30.38 -30.14
C ALA A 24 29.18 -29.82 -30.64
N THR A 25 30.18 -29.78 -29.77
CA THR A 25 31.56 -29.51 -30.17
C THR A 25 32.10 -30.62 -31.07
N ARG A 26 33.13 -30.31 -31.87
CA ARG A 26 33.81 -31.29 -32.75
C ARG A 26 34.31 -32.54 -32.00
N ARG A 27 34.59 -32.42 -30.70
CA ARG A 27 35.01 -33.53 -29.84
C ARG A 27 33.81 -34.38 -29.43
N GLU A 28 32.72 -33.76 -29.01
CA GLU A 28 31.47 -34.45 -28.67
C GLU A 28 30.93 -35.27 -29.86
N GLN A 29 30.89 -34.69 -31.06
CA GLN A 29 30.41 -35.37 -32.28
C GLN A 29 31.22 -36.63 -32.65
N SER A 30 32.43 -36.80 -32.12
CA SER A 30 33.30 -37.95 -32.39
C SER A 30 33.19 -39.08 -31.36
N LEU A 31 32.43 -38.89 -30.28
CA LEU A 31 32.20 -39.92 -29.27
C LEU A 31 31.00 -40.77 -29.67
N CYS A 32 31.11 -42.09 -29.50
CA CYS A 32 29.92 -42.95 -29.50
C CYS A 32 29.00 -42.57 -28.33
N ASP A 33 27.73 -42.94 -28.44
CA ASP A 33 26.72 -42.54 -27.46
C ASP A 33 27.08 -42.98 -26.04
N SER A 34 27.62 -44.19 -25.84
CA SER A 34 28.02 -44.65 -24.50
C SER A 34 29.12 -43.79 -23.89
N CYS A 35 30.13 -43.37 -24.66
CA CYS A 35 31.21 -42.52 -24.17
C CYS A 35 30.76 -41.07 -23.99
N TYR A 36 29.83 -40.59 -24.83
CA TYR A 36 29.21 -39.29 -24.65
C TYR A 36 28.40 -39.25 -23.34
N PHE A 37 27.49 -40.20 -23.12
CA PHE A 37 26.68 -40.23 -21.90
C PHE A 37 27.46 -40.57 -20.62
N ALA A 38 28.68 -41.10 -20.74
CA ALA A 38 29.58 -41.26 -19.59
C ALA A 38 30.32 -39.96 -19.22
N ALA A 39 30.38 -38.99 -20.13
CA ALA A 39 31.12 -37.74 -19.97
C ALA A 39 30.21 -36.52 -19.79
N PHE A 40 28.92 -36.63 -20.11
CA PHE A 40 27.96 -35.54 -20.07
C PHE A 40 26.71 -35.95 -19.28
N ASP A 41 26.38 -35.13 -18.29
CA ASP A 41 25.14 -35.22 -17.52
C ASP A 41 24.01 -34.46 -18.24
N LEU A 42 22.78 -34.94 -18.11
CA LEU A 42 21.58 -34.31 -18.67
C LEU A 42 21.26 -33.00 -17.93
N VAL A 43 21.63 -32.93 -16.64
CA VAL A 43 21.30 -31.84 -15.73
C VAL A 43 22.56 -31.32 -15.05
N ASP A 44 22.74 -30.01 -15.04
CA ASP A 44 23.71 -29.34 -14.18
C ASP A 44 22.98 -28.82 -12.93
N ALA A 45 23.33 -29.37 -11.77
CA ALA A 45 22.67 -29.05 -10.51
C ALA A 45 23.69 -28.91 -9.39
N PRO A 46 23.64 -27.83 -8.58
CA PRO A 46 24.49 -27.73 -7.40
C PRO A 46 24.03 -28.72 -6.32
N ASP A 47 24.98 -29.33 -5.60
CA ASP A 47 24.66 -30.22 -4.47
C ASP A 47 23.94 -29.48 -3.33
N THR A 48 24.23 -28.19 -3.15
CA THR A 48 23.71 -27.36 -2.07
C THR A 48 23.47 -25.93 -2.53
N ILE A 49 22.32 -25.38 -2.15
CA ILE A 49 21.96 -23.96 -2.34
C ILE A 49 21.81 -23.34 -0.96
N GLU A 50 22.52 -22.26 -0.70
CA GLU A 50 22.38 -21.47 0.53
C GLU A 50 21.54 -20.23 0.26
N VAL A 51 20.42 -20.13 0.95
CA VAL A 51 19.46 -19.03 0.79
C VAL A 51 19.41 -18.26 2.09
N MET A 52 19.45 -16.92 2.01
CA MET A 52 19.30 -16.07 3.18
C MET A 52 17.94 -15.39 3.15
N VAL A 53 17.17 -15.58 4.22
CA VAL A 53 15.79 -15.12 4.31
C VAL A 53 15.62 -14.17 5.50
N CYS A 54 14.80 -13.15 5.32
CA CYS A 54 14.51 -12.20 6.37
C CYS A 54 13.60 -12.82 7.42
N ALA A 55 14.06 -12.89 8.67
CA ALA A 55 13.28 -13.45 9.77
C ALA A 55 11.99 -12.67 10.10
N ARG A 56 11.85 -11.44 9.60
CA ARG A 56 10.72 -10.54 9.93
C ARG A 56 9.72 -10.36 8.79
N CYS A 57 10.19 -10.24 7.54
CA CYS A 57 9.31 -10.02 6.38
C CYS A 57 9.38 -11.11 5.32
N GLY A 58 10.18 -12.17 5.51
CA GLY A 58 10.28 -13.28 4.55
C GLY A 58 11.03 -12.99 3.25
N ALA A 59 11.52 -11.75 3.06
CA ALA A 59 12.29 -11.39 1.88
C ALA A 59 13.55 -12.25 1.71
N VAL A 60 13.96 -12.49 0.47
CA VAL A 60 15.10 -13.34 0.15
C VAL A 60 16.25 -12.56 -0.46
N HIS A 61 17.45 -12.86 0.00
CA HIS A 61 18.66 -12.19 -0.45
C HIS A 61 19.16 -12.82 -1.75
N ARG A 62 19.03 -12.08 -2.86
CA ARG A 62 19.51 -12.48 -4.19
C ARG A 62 20.60 -11.52 -4.65
N GLY A 63 21.81 -12.05 -4.87
CA GLY A 63 22.98 -11.25 -5.23
C GLY A 63 23.29 -10.20 -4.16
N ASN A 64 23.08 -8.92 -4.48
CA ASN A 64 23.35 -7.79 -3.58
C ASN A 64 22.06 -7.12 -3.07
N ARG A 65 20.89 -7.74 -3.25
CA ARG A 65 19.59 -7.14 -2.89
C ARG A 65 18.65 -8.13 -2.21
N TRP A 66 17.73 -7.58 -1.43
CA TRP A 66 16.61 -8.32 -0.85
C TRP A 66 15.38 -8.18 -1.74
N VAL A 67 14.71 -9.29 -2.02
CA VAL A 67 13.55 -9.37 -2.92
C VAL A 67 12.39 -9.99 -2.16
N ASP A 68 11.20 -9.41 -2.25
CA ASP A 68 9.98 -10.01 -1.70
C ASP A 68 9.45 -10.99 -2.76
N ILE A 69 9.44 -12.29 -2.44
CA ILE A 69 9.03 -13.35 -3.38
C ILE A 69 7.58 -13.81 -3.17
N GLY A 70 6.84 -13.20 -2.24
CA GLY A 70 5.43 -13.56 -1.97
C GLY A 70 5.24 -15.02 -1.57
N ALA A 71 6.32 -15.70 -1.17
CA ALA A 71 6.31 -17.07 -0.73
C ALA A 71 5.74 -17.15 0.69
N ASP A 72 4.70 -17.95 0.87
CA ASP A 72 4.04 -18.14 2.17
C ASP A 72 4.87 -19.06 3.08
N ASP A 73 5.77 -19.87 2.51
CA ASP A 73 6.70 -20.72 3.27
C ASP A 73 8.10 -20.87 2.64
N TYR A 74 9.02 -21.48 3.39
CA TYR A 74 10.41 -21.73 2.93
C TYR A 74 10.52 -22.81 1.86
N VAL A 75 9.49 -23.66 1.70
CA VAL A 75 9.46 -24.68 0.65
C VAL A 75 9.27 -24.01 -0.69
N ASP A 76 8.38 -23.02 -0.79
CA ASP A 76 8.17 -22.23 -2.00
C ASP A 76 9.46 -21.48 -2.39
N VAL A 77 10.17 -20.91 -1.41
CA VAL A 77 11.50 -20.32 -1.63
C VAL A 77 12.48 -21.37 -2.16
N ALA A 78 12.55 -22.54 -1.52
CA ALA A 78 13.46 -23.60 -1.95
C ALA A 78 13.16 -24.12 -3.36
N VAL A 79 11.89 -24.23 -3.74
CA VAL A 79 11.45 -24.58 -5.11
C VAL A 79 11.91 -23.52 -6.10
N ALA A 80 11.65 -22.24 -5.82
CA ALA A 80 12.03 -21.15 -6.71
C ALA A 80 13.54 -21.08 -6.92
N GLU A 81 14.33 -21.09 -5.83
CA GLU A 81 15.79 -21.00 -5.90
C GLU A 81 16.40 -22.24 -6.58
N THR A 82 15.83 -23.43 -6.34
CA THR A 82 16.29 -24.65 -7.03
C THR A 82 15.98 -24.61 -8.52
N THR A 83 14.78 -24.18 -8.90
CA THR A 83 14.39 -24.05 -10.30
C THR A 83 15.29 -23.08 -11.05
N GLU A 84 15.66 -21.96 -10.43
CA GLU A 84 16.58 -20.97 -11.02
C GLU A 84 18.02 -21.50 -11.13
N ALA A 85 18.44 -22.42 -10.27
CA ALA A 85 19.79 -22.98 -10.24
C ALA A 85 19.99 -24.22 -11.14
N LEU A 86 18.90 -24.86 -11.58
CA LEU A 86 18.94 -26.06 -12.41
C LEU A 86 19.22 -25.69 -13.88
N GLY A 87 20.26 -26.27 -14.45
CA GLY A 87 20.58 -26.20 -15.87
C GLY A 87 20.24 -27.51 -16.58
N VAL A 88 19.73 -27.43 -17.81
CA VAL A 88 19.51 -28.61 -18.66
C VAL A 88 20.50 -28.59 -19.82
N HIS A 89 20.99 -29.76 -20.21
CA HIS A 89 21.91 -29.91 -21.34
C HIS A 89 21.35 -29.29 -22.63
N LEU A 90 22.18 -28.53 -23.34
CA LEU A 90 21.78 -27.72 -24.51
C LEU A 90 21.22 -28.55 -25.68
N GLU A 91 21.68 -29.79 -25.83
CA GLU A 91 21.24 -30.73 -26.88
C GLU A 91 20.04 -31.59 -26.47
N ALA A 92 19.44 -31.35 -25.30
CA ALA A 92 18.27 -32.10 -24.87
C ALA A 92 16.99 -31.56 -25.52
N GLU A 93 16.27 -32.45 -26.20
CA GLU A 93 14.96 -32.22 -26.79
C GLU A 93 13.87 -32.89 -25.93
N ASP A 94 12.61 -32.46 -26.08
CA ASP A 94 11.45 -33.00 -25.36
C ASP A 94 11.69 -33.15 -23.84
N VAL A 95 12.20 -32.08 -23.22
CA VAL A 95 12.55 -32.06 -21.80
C VAL A 95 11.30 -31.86 -20.94
N ASP A 96 11.06 -32.82 -20.05
CA ASP A 96 10.10 -32.74 -18.96
C ASP A 96 10.83 -32.87 -17.62
N TRP A 97 10.37 -32.15 -16.60
CA TRP A 97 10.95 -32.24 -15.27
C TRP A 97 9.92 -32.07 -14.15
N GLU A 98 10.21 -32.71 -13.02
CA GLU A 98 9.42 -32.63 -11.79
C GLU A 98 10.36 -32.40 -10.60
N VAL A 99 10.06 -31.41 -9.75
CA VAL A 99 10.76 -31.18 -8.48
C VAL A 99 9.82 -31.48 -7.32
N ARG A 100 10.27 -32.36 -6.43
CA ARG A 100 9.56 -32.73 -5.20
C ARG A 100 10.33 -32.27 -3.97
N PRO A 101 9.77 -31.36 -3.15
CA PRO A 101 10.40 -30.94 -1.91
C PRO A 101 10.20 -31.98 -0.80
N GLU A 102 11.23 -32.20 0.00
CA GLU A 102 11.23 -32.96 1.24
C GLU A 102 11.82 -32.07 2.35
N LYS A 103 10.98 -31.60 3.28
CA LYS A 103 11.44 -30.83 4.43
C LYS A 103 12.18 -31.73 5.40
N LEU A 104 13.50 -31.54 5.54
CA LEU A 104 14.32 -32.29 6.49
C LEU A 104 14.23 -31.71 7.90
N ASP A 105 14.27 -30.37 7.99
CA ASP A 105 14.10 -29.61 9.22
C ASP A 105 13.55 -28.20 8.91
N ASP A 106 13.47 -27.32 9.91
CA ASP A 106 12.90 -25.97 9.75
C ASP A 106 13.67 -25.02 8.83
N ASN A 107 14.92 -25.36 8.52
CA ASN A 107 15.82 -24.55 7.71
C ASN A 107 16.45 -25.35 6.56
N THR A 108 16.09 -26.63 6.38
CA THR A 108 16.69 -27.48 5.34
C THR A 108 15.60 -28.19 4.55
N VAL A 109 15.59 -27.97 3.23
CA VAL A 109 14.69 -28.64 2.29
C VAL A 109 15.54 -29.40 1.28
N ARG A 110 15.29 -30.69 1.15
CA ARG A 110 15.88 -31.52 0.09
C ARG A 110 14.95 -31.48 -1.12
N MET A 111 15.48 -31.12 -2.28
CA MET A 111 14.75 -31.06 -3.53
C MET A 111 15.15 -32.25 -4.39
N HIS A 112 14.19 -33.14 -4.64
CA HIS A 112 14.36 -34.27 -5.53
C HIS A 112 13.85 -33.87 -6.91
N ALA A 113 14.77 -33.64 -7.85
CA ALA A 113 14.44 -33.29 -9.22
C ALA A 113 14.61 -34.52 -10.11
N THR A 114 13.59 -34.84 -10.89
CA THR A 114 13.64 -35.86 -11.94
C THR A 114 13.50 -35.18 -13.29
N PHE A 115 14.46 -35.42 -14.17
CA PHE A 115 14.48 -34.89 -15.53
C PHE A 115 14.37 -36.04 -16.52
N THR A 116 13.56 -35.83 -17.56
CA THR A 116 13.46 -36.73 -18.71
C THR A 116 13.66 -35.93 -19.98
N GLY A 117 14.39 -36.47 -20.95
CA GLY A 117 14.60 -35.82 -22.23
C GLY A 117 15.19 -36.77 -23.26
N VAL A 118 15.27 -36.31 -24.50
CA VAL A 118 15.91 -37.01 -25.60
C VAL A 118 17.22 -36.31 -25.94
N VAL A 119 18.32 -37.05 -25.91
CA VAL A 119 19.63 -36.58 -26.36
C VAL A 119 20.15 -37.62 -27.35
N ARG A 120 20.56 -37.21 -28.55
CA ARG A 120 21.02 -38.14 -29.61
C ARG A 120 20.05 -39.31 -29.86
N ASP A 121 18.78 -38.99 -30.11
CA ASP A 121 17.70 -39.97 -30.33
C ASP A 121 17.51 -41.02 -29.20
N THR A 122 18.10 -40.77 -28.02
CA THR A 122 18.06 -41.70 -26.89
C THR A 122 17.33 -41.05 -25.72
N HIS A 123 16.29 -41.71 -25.22
CA HIS A 123 15.60 -41.29 -24.00
C HIS A 123 16.52 -41.42 -22.78
N ARG A 124 16.59 -40.34 -22.01
CA ARG A 124 17.36 -40.24 -20.78
C ARG A 124 16.46 -39.83 -19.63
N THR A 125 16.79 -40.38 -18.47
CA THR A 125 16.17 -40.01 -17.19
C THR A 125 17.31 -39.81 -16.20
N GLU A 126 17.32 -38.65 -15.56
CA GLU A 126 18.29 -38.31 -14.53
C GLU A 126 17.57 -37.85 -13.26
N GLN A 127 18.12 -38.23 -12.11
CA GLN A 127 17.60 -37.84 -10.81
C GLN A 127 18.71 -37.16 -10.03
N VAL A 128 18.47 -35.91 -9.64
CA VAL A 128 19.39 -35.11 -8.84
C VAL A 128 18.72 -34.69 -7.55
N ALA A 129 19.50 -34.60 -6.47
CA ALA A 129 19.02 -34.22 -5.15
C ALA A 129 19.77 -32.98 -4.66
N VAL A 130 19.12 -31.83 -4.72
CA VAL A 130 19.68 -30.54 -4.31
C VAL A 130 19.29 -30.25 -2.85
N THR A 131 20.25 -29.86 -2.01
CA THR A 131 19.96 -29.50 -0.62
C THR A 131 19.87 -27.98 -0.46
N VAL A 132 18.69 -27.45 -0.16
CA VAL A 132 18.51 -26.02 0.12
C VAL A 132 18.63 -25.77 1.61
N LYS A 133 19.58 -24.92 2.01
CA LYS A 133 19.79 -24.47 3.38
C LYS A 133 19.36 -23.01 3.53
N VAL A 134 18.39 -22.78 4.39
CA VAL A 134 17.81 -21.48 4.68
C VAL A 134 18.47 -20.90 5.94
N SER A 135 19.25 -19.85 5.76
CA SER A 135 19.79 -19.03 6.84
C SER A 135 18.87 -17.84 7.12
N ARG A 136 18.78 -17.42 8.39
CA ARG A 136 17.92 -16.32 8.81
C ARG A 136 18.75 -15.10 9.17
N GLN A 137 18.41 -13.95 8.60
CA GLN A 137 19.00 -12.66 8.93
C GLN A 137 17.91 -11.57 8.95
N THR A 138 18.18 -10.41 9.51
CA THR A 138 17.30 -9.25 9.35
C THR A 138 17.70 -8.45 8.12
N CYS A 139 16.78 -8.21 7.19
CA CYS A 139 17.06 -7.38 6.02
C CYS A 139 17.23 -5.91 6.43
N GLN A 140 17.86 -5.12 5.56
CA GLN A 140 18.15 -3.70 5.85
C GLN A 140 16.88 -2.92 6.23
N ARG A 141 15.80 -3.08 5.45
CA ARG A 141 14.49 -2.49 5.73
C ARG A 141 13.96 -2.83 7.14
N CYS A 142 13.89 -4.12 7.48
CA CYS A 142 13.39 -4.55 8.79
C CYS A 142 14.27 -4.08 9.95
N GLY A 143 15.59 -3.97 9.71
CA GLY A 143 16.54 -3.38 10.65
C GLY A 143 16.27 -1.89 10.86
N ARG A 144 16.03 -1.14 9.79
CA ARG A 144 15.67 0.29 9.85
C ARG A 144 14.35 0.53 10.58
N ILE A 145 13.32 -0.29 10.33
CA ILE A 145 12.06 -0.24 11.06
C ILE A 145 12.29 -0.49 12.55
N ALA A 146 13.05 -1.55 12.89
CA ALA A 146 13.35 -1.88 14.29
C ALA A 146 14.21 -0.82 15.00
N GLY A 147 15.06 -0.11 14.24
CA GLY A 147 15.87 1.00 14.73
C GLY A 147 15.17 2.35 14.69
N GLU A 148 13.85 2.39 14.50
CA GLU A 148 13.04 3.62 14.45
C GLU A 148 13.58 4.66 13.44
N SER A 149 14.14 4.18 12.33
CA SER A 149 14.65 5.03 11.26
C SER A 149 13.47 5.68 10.52
N TYR A 150 13.50 7.00 10.41
CA TYR A 150 12.56 7.78 9.60
C TYR A 150 13.27 8.99 9.00
N ALA A 151 12.76 9.43 7.85
CA ALA A 151 13.22 10.60 7.13
C ALA A 151 12.17 11.72 7.12
N SER A 152 10.90 11.41 7.37
CA SER A 152 9.87 12.44 7.55
C SER A 152 8.86 12.12 8.63
N THR A 153 8.24 13.18 9.14
CA THR A 153 7.11 13.12 10.08
C THR A 153 5.97 13.94 9.48
N VAL A 154 4.77 13.39 9.41
CA VAL A 154 3.54 14.14 9.08
C VAL A 154 2.77 14.34 10.38
N GLN A 155 2.55 15.58 10.76
CA GLN A 155 1.81 15.96 11.97
C GLN A 155 0.42 16.42 11.54
N VAL A 156 -0.61 15.67 11.90
CA VAL A 156 -1.99 16.00 11.57
C VAL A 156 -2.59 16.80 12.73
N ARG A 157 -2.93 18.05 12.48
CA ARG A 157 -3.53 18.99 13.43
C ARG A 157 -4.75 19.66 12.79
N ALA A 158 -5.60 20.29 13.59
CA ALA A 158 -6.71 21.09 13.09
C ALA A 158 -6.69 22.50 13.70
N VAL A 159 -7.25 23.47 13.00
CA VAL A 159 -7.39 24.84 13.50
C VAL A 159 -8.58 24.91 14.46
N GLY A 160 -8.40 25.51 15.65
CA GLY A 160 -9.51 25.75 16.59
C GLY A 160 -10.13 24.52 17.26
N ARG A 161 -9.68 23.30 16.91
CA ARG A 161 -10.16 22.02 17.45
C ARG A 161 -9.09 20.94 17.38
N ASP A 162 -9.37 19.79 17.99
CA ASP A 162 -8.65 18.55 17.70
C ASP A 162 -9.18 17.89 16.41
N PRO A 163 -8.31 17.24 15.62
CA PRO A 163 -8.74 16.32 14.58
C PRO A 163 -9.71 15.27 15.14
N THR A 164 -10.76 14.96 14.39
CA THR A 164 -11.69 13.89 14.70
C THR A 164 -11.00 12.53 14.57
N SER A 165 -11.55 11.50 15.21
CA SER A 165 -11.04 10.13 15.08
C SER A 165 -11.08 9.66 13.63
N GLU A 166 -12.10 10.05 12.87
CA GLU A 166 -12.21 9.73 11.44
C GLU A 166 -11.06 10.32 10.63
N GLU A 167 -10.70 11.59 10.87
CA GLU A 167 -9.57 12.24 10.20
C GLU A 167 -8.23 11.57 10.56
N THR A 168 -8.01 11.22 11.83
CA THR A 168 -6.77 10.56 12.26
C THR A 168 -6.66 9.11 11.75
N ASP A 169 -7.75 8.34 11.82
CA ASP A 169 -7.82 6.97 11.33
C ASP A 169 -7.60 6.94 9.81
N ARG A 170 -8.23 7.89 9.10
CA ARG A 170 -8.06 8.02 7.66
C ARG A 170 -6.65 8.44 7.28
N ALA A 171 -5.99 9.31 8.06
CA ALA A 171 -4.60 9.64 7.84
C ALA A 171 -3.67 8.42 7.96
N ALA A 172 -3.89 7.59 8.96
CA ALA A 172 -3.16 6.33 9.11
C ALA A 172 -3.41 5.38 7.94
N GLU A 173 -4.67 5.24 7.51
CA GLU A 173 -5.05 4.41 6.36
C GLU A 173 -4.37 4.89 5.07
N LEU A 174 -4.39 6.20 4.79
CA LEU A 174 -3.74 6.79 3.64
C LEU A 174 -2.22 6.58 3.65
N ALA A 175 -1.59 6.68 4.82
CA ALA A 175 -0.15 6.42 4.98
C ALA A 175 0.19 4.98 4.57
N HIS A 176 -0.57 4.00 5.08
CA HIS A 176 -0.40 2.59 4.73
C HIS A 176 -0.68 2.33 3.25
N ARG A 177 -1.74 2.94 2.68
CA ARG A 177 -2.07 2.80 1.25
C ARG A 177 -0.95 3.34 0.36
N ILE A 178 -0.40 4.52 0.67
CA ILE A 178 0.72 5.09 -0.10
C ILE A 178 1.94 4.16 -0.06
N VAL A 179 2.26 3.61 1.10
CA VAL A 179 3.39 2.67 1.25
C VAL A 179 3.14 1.41 0.42
N ALA A 180 1.95 0.81 0.53
CA ALA A 180 1.60 -0.38 -0.24
C ALA A 180 1.67 -0.14 -1.76
N ASP A 181 1.19 1.02 -2.23
CA ASP A 181 1.29 1.40 -3.64
C ASP A 181 2.76 1.50 -4.10
N MET A 182 3.65 2.02 -3.25
CA MET A 182 5.08 2.13 -3.56
C MET A 182 5.77 0.77 -3.55
N GLU A 183 5.47 -0.08 -2.58
CA GLU A 183 5.97 -1.47 -2.51
C GLU A 183 5.54 -2.28 -3.75
N ALA A 184 4.30 -2.12 -4.21
CA ALA A 184 3.80 -2.79 -5.41
C ALA A 184 4.58 -2.40 -6.68
N THR A 185 5.18 -1.20 -6.70
CA THR A 185 6.07 -0.74 -7.78
C THR A 185 7.55 -1.12 -7.56
N GLY A 186 7.86 -1.86 -6.49
CA GLY A 186 9.19 -2.36 -6.18
C GLY A 186 10.00 -1.52 -5.18
N ASP A 187 9.42 -0.46 -4.59
CA ASP A 187 10.11 0.36 -3.60
C ASP A 187 10.01 -0.26 -2.20
N ARG A 188 10.93 -1.20 -1.90
CA ARG A 188 11.00 -1.88 -0.61
C ARG A 188 11.44 -0.96 0.54
N GLU A 189 12.04 0.19 0.24
CA GLU A 189 12.43 1.15 1.27
C GLU A 189 11.24 1.99 1.73
N ALA A 190 10.06 1.84 1.11
CA ALA A 190 8.82 2.41 1.60
C ALA A 190 8.27 1.61 2.80
N PHE A 191 8.17 2.30 3.93
CA PHE A 191 7.50 1.80 5.13
C PHE A 191 7.05 2.95 6.05
N VAL A 192 6.04 2.65 6.86
CA VAL A 192 5.66 3.44 8.03
C VAL A 192 6.51 2.99 9.21
N THR A 193 7.21 3.92 9.85
CA THR A 193 8.05 3.63 11.01
C THR A 193 7.21 3.56 12.28
N GLU A 194 6.32 4.53 12.46
CA GLU A 194 5.49 4.67 13.65
C GLU A 194 4.27 5.55 13.33
N ILE A 195 3.13 5.24 13.93
CA ILE A 195 1.97 6.13 14.03
C ILE A 195 1.66 6.24 15.51
N GLY A 196 1.65 7.48 16.02
CA GLY A 196 1.45 7.73 17.44
C GLY A 196 0.48 8.88 17.68
N ASP A 197 -0.30 8.76 18.75
CA ASP A 197 -1.13 9.86 19.24
C ASP A 197 -0.26 11.01 19.74
N ALA A 198 -0.64 12.24 19.42
CA ALA A 198 -0.03 13.45 19.95
C ALA A 198 -0.99 14.12 20.95
N GLU A 199 -0.53 15.21 21.60
CA GLU A 199 -1.39 16.00 22.49
C GLU A 199 -2.66 16.51 21.76
N SER A 200 -2.52 16.80 20.46
CA SER A 200 -3.61 17.11 19.54
C SER A 200 -3.34 16.36 18.24
N GLY A 201 -4.28 15.52 17.79
CA GLY A 201 -4.16 14.73 16.55
C GLY A 201 -3.12 13.60 16.61
N THR A 202 -2.44 13.34 15.48
CA THR A 202 -1.50 12.21 15.34
C THR A 202 -0.21 12.59 14.62
N ASP A 203 0.87 11.89 14.93
CA ASP A 203 2.17 11.99 14.26
C ASP A 203 2.49 10.68 13.53
N ILE A 204 2.79 10.80 12.24
CA ILE A 204 3.07 9.66 11.34
C ILE A 204 4.52 9.76 10.87
N LYS A 205 5.37 8.84 11.33
CA LYS A 205 6.80 8.77 10.95
C LYS A 205 7.00 7.83 9.78
N LEU A 206 7.73 8.30 8.77
CA LEU A 206 7.85 7.66 7.47
C LEU A 206 9.31 7.53 7.04
N SER A 207 9.61 6.39 6.42
CA SER A 207 10.94 6.00 5.90
C SER A 207 11.59 7.01 4.93
N THR A 208 10.79 7.72 4.12
CA THR A 208 11.28 8.67 3.11
C THR A 208 10.49 9.98 3.16
N THR A 209 11.11 11.08 2.70
CA THR A 209 10.45 12.39 2.57
C THR A 209 9.38 12.41 1.49
N LYS A 210 9.55 11.60 0.43
CA LYS A 210 8.57 11.46 -0.66
C LYS A 210 7.23 10.93 -0.17
N ILE A 211 7.24 9.96 0.76
CA ILE A 211 6.00 9.43 1.35
C ILE A 211 5.32 10.50 2.19
N GLY A 212 6.09 11.22 3.03
CA GLY A 212 5.56 12.31 3.86
C GLY A 212 4.89 13.42 3.05
N LEU A 213 5.55 13.90 2.00
CA LEU A 213 4.98 14.91 1.10
C LEU A 213 3.73 14.40 0.37
N LYS A 214 3.72 13.14 -0.08
CA LYS A 214 2.56 12.54 -0.75
C LYS A 214 1.38 12.40 0.22
N LEU A 215 1.63 12.04 1.47
CA LEU A 215 0.61 11.95 2.51
C LEU A 215 0.04 13.32 2.85
N ALA A 216 0.88 14.32 3.13
CA ALA A 216 0.44 15.68 3.43
C ALA A 216 -0.46 16.26 2.32
N ARG A 217 -0.08 16.08 1.05
CA ARG A 217 -0.89 16.50 -0.10
C ARG A 217 -2.23 15.78 -0.17
N LYS A 218 -2.25 14.46 0.05
CA LYS A 218 -3.50 13.68 0.04
C LYS A 218 -4.43 14.09 1.18
N LEU A 219 -3.90 14.40 2.35
CA LEU A 219 -4.70 14.88 3.47
C LEU A 219 -5.36 16.22 3.16
N VAL A 220 -4.60 17.17 2.61
CA VAL A 220 -5.16 18.46 2.19
C VAL A 220 -6.16 18.30 1.04
N GLU A 221 -5.91 17.39 0.10
CA GLU A 221 -6.85 17.08 -0.97
C GLU A 221 -8.17 16.49 -0.44
N GLU A 222 -8.11 15.62 0.58
CA GLU A 222 -9.27 14.90 1.11
C GLU A 222 -10.05 15.66 2.19
N PHE A 223 -9.37 16.52 2.96
CA PHE A 223 -9.97 17.22 4.12
C PHE A 223 -9.93 18.74 4.03
N GLY A 224 -9.20 19.31 3.05
CA GLY A 224 -8.95 20.74 2.98
C GLY A 224 -7.79 21.18 3.88
N GLY A 225 -7.67 22.50 4.08
CA GLY A 225 -6.58 23.07 4.88
C GLY A 225 -5.29 23.25 4.09
N ASP A 226 -4.18 23.30 4.81
CA ASP A 226 -2.85 23.49 4.27
C ASP A 226 -1.79 22.66 5.01
N PHE A 227 -0.55 22.70 4.50
CA PHE A 227 0.58 22.16 5.24
C PHE A 227 1.84 23.00 5.02
N GLU A 228 2.67 23.05 6.05
CA GLU A 228 4.01 23.64 6.01
C GLU A 228 5.06 22.54 6.15
N ASP A 229 6.23 22.71 5.53
CA ASP A 229 7.36 21.81 5.70
C ASP A 229 8.56 22.48 6.39
N HIS A 230 9.22 21.71 7.26
CA HIS A 230 10.38 22.14 8.03
C HIS A 230 11.48 21.10 7.97
N GLU A 231 12.65 21.48 7.46
CA GLU A 231 13.80 20.59 7.34
C GLU A 231 14.76 20.76 8.53
N THR A 232 15.25 19.65 9.07
CA THR A 232 16.25 19.62 10.15
C THR A 232 17.42 18.74 9.74
N LEU A 233 18.63 19.31 9.70
CA LEU A 233 19.86 18.55 9.51
C LEU A 233 20.13 17.69 10.75
N ILE A 234 20.26 16.38 10.57
CA ILE A 234 20.50 15.43 11.66
C ILE A 234 21.97 15.07 11.75
N THR A 235 22.55 14.70 10.62
CA THR A 235 23.93 14.22 10.55
C THR A 235 24.47 14.40 9.14
N GLU A 236 25.76 14.15 8.98
CA GLU A 236 26.45 14.06 7.69
C GLU A 236 26.99 12.63 7.62
N ASP A 237 26.74 11.93 6.51
CA ASP A 237 27.23 10.56 6.34
C ASP A 237 28.75 10.54 6.10
N ASP A 238 29.34 9.33 6.10
CA ASP A 238 30.79 9.15 5.95
C ASP A 238 31.33 9.68 4.60
N ASP A 239 30.45 9.87 3.61
CA ASP A 239 30.75 10.41 2.29
C ASP A 239 30.54 11.94 2.21
N GLY A 240 30.15 12.58 3.31
CA GLY A 240 29.91 14.02 3.39
C GLY A 240 28.51 14.46 2.97
N ASN A 241 27.55 13.54 2.79
CA ASN A 241 26.18 13.88 2.43
C ASN A 241 25.36 14.21 3.67
N GLU A 242 24.73 15.38 3.65
CA GLU A 242 23.84 15.83 4.71
C GLU A 242 22.53 15.01 4.74
N VAL A 243 22.23 14.44 5.90
CA VAL A 243 21.02 13.65 6.17
C VAL A 243 20.01 14.51 6.91
N TYR A 244 18.93 14.84 6.21
CA TYR A 244 17.83 15.67 6.72
C TYR A 244 16.64 14.84 7.19
N ARG A 245 15.91 15.37 8.18
CA ARG A 245 14.55 14.98 8.50
C ARG A 245 13.60 16.12 8.18
N VAL A 246 12.47 15.79 7.56
CA VAL A 246 11.46 16.79 7.18
C VAL A 246 10.18 16.57 7.97
N THR A 247 9.69 17.60 8.63
CA THR A 247 8.38 17.60 9.28
C THR A 247 7.38 18.32 8.38
N TYR A 248 6.28 17.66 8.06
CA TYR A 248 5.13 18.25 7.37
C TYR A 248 4.03 18.50 8.41
N ALA A 249 3.80 19.77 8.75
CA ALA A 249 2.76 20.18 9.68
C ALA A 249 1.46 20.44 8.91
N VAL A 250 0.55 19.47 8.91
CA VAL A 250 -0.76 19.55 8.25
C VAL A 250 -1.76 20.21 9.20
N ARG A 251 -2.48 21.22 8.71
CA ARG A 251 -3.51 21.95 9.45
C ARG A 251 -4.85 21.78 8.74
N LEU A 252 -5.69 20.91 9.29
CA LEU A 252 -7.04 20.69 8.82
C LEU A 252 -7.95 21.88 9.18
N PRO A 253 -9.01 22.12 8.40
CA PRO A 253 -9.91 23.24 8.64
C PRO A 253 -10.66 23.14 9.97
N GLU A 254 -11.02 24.30 10.52
CA GLU A 254 -11.79 24.39 11.77
C GLU A 254 -13.16 23.73 11.66
N PHE A 255 -13.86 23.97 10.56
CA PHE A 255 -15.21 23.45 10.33
C PHE A 255 -15.20 22.24 9.39
N VAL A 256 -15.97 21.22 9.77
CA VAL A 256 -16.13 19.97 9.02
C VAL A 256 -17.52 19.85 8.41
N PRO A 257 -17.69 19.04 7.35
CA PRO A 257 -19.02 18.71 6.85
C PRO A 257 -19.95 18.23 7.96
N GLY A 258 -21.18 18.76 8.00
CA GLY A 258 -22.15 18.51 9.05
C GLY A 258 -22.15 19.54 10.18
N ASP A 259 -21.17 20.45 10.24
CA ASP A 259 -21.20 21.56 11.20
C ASP A 259 -22.22 22.63 10.80
N VAL A 260 -22.90 23.20 11.78
CA VAL A 260 -23.75 24.38 11.60
C VAL A 260 -23.02 25.60 12.17
N VAL A 261 -22.73 26.57 11.33
CA VAL A 261 -21.90 27.74 11.67
C VAL A 261 -22.65 29.04 11.45
N ASP A 262 -22.38 30.02 12.31
CA ASP A 262 -22.86 31.39 12.20
C ASP A 262 -21.72 32.25 11.63
N ILE A 263 -21.88 32.76 10.41
CA ILE A 263 -20.85 33.53 9.71
C ILE A 263 -20.86 34.98 10.23
N ALA A 264 -19.71 35.49 10.67
CA ALA A 264 -19.61 36.85 11.15
C ALA A 264 -19.87 37.86 10.03
N ALA A 265 -20.62 38.93 10.35
CA ALA A 265 -21.01 39.98 9.41
C ALA A 265 -21.83 39.51 8.20
N ASP A 266 -22.41 38.31 8.24
CA ASP A 266 -23.43 37.81 7.30
C ASP A 266 -24.80 37.79 8.00
N ASP A 267 -25.80 38.44 7.40
CA ASP A 267 -27.17 38.51 7.92
C ASP A 267 -28.11 37.45 7.31
N GLY A 268 -27.61 36.59 6.41
CA GLY A 268 -28.38 35.51 5.79
C GLY A 268 -28.66 34.31 6.71
N GLY A 269 -28.14 34.32 7.94
CA GLY A 269 -28.36 33.28 8.94
C GLY A 269 -27.39 32.10 8.84
N PRO A 270 -27.55 31.08 9.71
CA PRO A 270 -26.56 30.03 9.85
C PRO A 270 -26.43 29.14 8.61
N VAL A 271 -25.23 28.58 8.44
CA VAL A 271 -24.86 27.74 7.30
C VAL A 271 -24.54 26.33 7.80
N LEU A 272 -25.16 25.33 7.19
CA LEU A 272 -24.74 23.94 7.30
C LEU A 272 -23.58 23.70 6.34
N VAL A 273 -22.41 23.39 6.88
CA VAL A 273 -21.19 23.10 6.14
C VAL A 273 -21.35 21.77 5.39
N GLN A 274 -21.11 21.79 4.09
CA GLN A 274 -21.10 20.61 3.23
C GLN A 274 -19.68 20.27 2.76
N SER A 275 -18.81 21.26 2.62
CA SER A 275 -17.45 21.10 2.16
C SER A 275 -16.57 22.25 2.64
N ASN A 276 -15.31 21.96 2.91
CA ASN A 276 -14.33 22.98 3.28
C ASN A 276 -12.98 22.77 2.56
N HIS A 277 -13.01 22.67 1.23
CA HIS A 277 -11.82 22.54 0.39
C HIS A 277 -11.51 23.85 -0.32
N GLY A 278 -10.50 24.57 0.17
CA GLY A 278 -10.06 25.87 -0.36
C GLY A 278 -11.01 27.02 -0.01
N ASN A 279 -12.32 26.78 0.00
CA ASN A 279 -13.31 27.67 0.60
C ASN A 279 -14.48 26.91 1.23
N LEU A 280 -15.06 27.50 2.28
CA LEU A 280 -16.22 26.94 2.97
C LEU A 280 -17.47 27.02 2.08
N LYS A 281 -18.13 25.87 1.89
CA LYS A 281 -19.35 25.72 1.11
C LYS A 281 -20.42 25.02 1.94
N GLY A 282 -21.65 25.44 1.76
CA GLY A 282 -22.77 24.92 2.52
C GLY A 282 -24.12 25.37 2.01
N VAL A 283 -25.12 25.19 2.86
CA VAL A 283 -26.49 25.66 2.62
C VAL A 283 -26.99 26.45 3.81
N ARG A 284 -27.74 27.52 3.57
CA ARG A 284 -28.36 28.30 4.64
C ARG A 284 -29.46 27.47 5.30
N VAL A 285 -29.42 27.33 6.62
CA VAL A 285 -30.42 26.54 7.37
C VAL A 285 -31.76 27.26 7.52
N THR A 286 -31.84 28.51 7.09
CA THR A 286 -33.05 29.33 7.11
C THR A 286 -33.81 29.28 5.79
N THR A 287 -33.11 29.26 4.66
CA THR A 287 -33.71 29.33 3.31
C THR A 287 -33.47 28.07 2.47
N GLY A 288 -32.37 27.36 2.68
CA GLY A 288 -31.90 26.27 1.81
C GLY A 288 -31.04 26.76 0.65
N GLU A 289 -30.82 28.07 0.52
CA GLU A 289 -29.96 28.63 -0.53
C GLU A 289 -28.49 28.23 -0.33
N PRO A 290 -27.73 28.04 -1.42
CA PRO A 290 -26.30 27.73 -1.33
C PRO A 290 -25.52 28.90 -0.74
N TYR A 291 -24.54 28.57 0.09
CA TYR A 291 -23.55 29.48 0.64
C TYR A 291 -22.15 29.07 0.14
N GLU A 292 -21.37 30.07 -0.25
CA GLU A 292 -19.96 29.90 -0.60
C GLU A 292 -19.17 31.09 -0.04
N ALA A 293 -18.17 30.81 0.79
CA ALA A 293 -17.27 31.82 1.34
C ALA A 293 -16.42 32.45 0.22
N SER A 294 -16.06 33.72 0.41
CA SER A 294 -15.22 34.43 -0.53
C SER A 294 -13.82 33.82 -0.61
N PHE A 295 -13.11 34.03 -1.72
CA PHE A 295 -11.72 33.59 -1.85
C PHE A 295 -10.77 34.25 -0.85
N GLU A 296 -11.12 35.42 -0.31
CA GLU A 296 -10.31 36.12 0.71
C GLU A 296 -10.48 35.48 2.09
N ASP A 297 -11.66 34.95 2.39
CA ASP A 297 -11.96 34.26 3.65
C ASP A 297 -11.49 32.80 3.64
N GLY A 298 -11.34 32.21 2.45
CA GLY A 298 -10.79 30.87 2.27
C GLY A 298 -11.58 29.78 3.00
N ASP A 299 -10.86 28.83 3.58
CA ASP A 299 -11.40 27.69 4.34
C ASP A 299 -11.64 27.97 5.84
N SER A 300 -11.37 29.21 6.26
CA SER A 300 -11.45 29.65 7.65
C SER A 300 -12.13 31.03 7.76
N PRO A 301 -13.37 31.18 7.28
CA PRO A 301 -14.11 32.42 7.47
C PRO A 301 -14.29 32.70 8.97
N ASP A 302 -14.34 33.99 9.35
CA ASP A 302 -14.71 34.36 10.72
C ASP A 302 -16.14 33.89 10.97
N ALA A 303 -16.25 32.78 11.68
CA ALA A 303 -17.50 32.08 11.88
C ALA A 303 -17.48 31.40 13.24
N ARG A 304 -18.67 31.07 13.73
CA ARG A 304 -18.79 30.38 15.01
C ARG A 304 -19.69 29.19 14.92
N LYS A 305 -19.14 28.02 15.28
CA LYS A 305 -19.91 26.79 15.41
C LYS A 305 -21.07 26.97 16.39
N LEU A 306 -22.26 26.57 15.94
CA LEU A 306 -23.52 26.55 16.69
C LEU A 306 -23.87 25.14 17.16
N GLY A 307 -23.44 24.13 16.43
CA GLY A 307 -23.65 22.70 16.68
C GLY A 307 -23.27 21.89 15.43
N ALA A 308 -23.64 20.62 15.41
CA ALA A 308 -23.55 19.77 14.23
C ALA A 308 -24.90 19.09 13.94
N VAL A 309 -25.07 18.55 12.74
CA VAL A 309 -26.25 17.74 12.38
C VAL A 309 -26.45 16.57 13.36
N ALA A 310 -25.36 16.00 13.87
CA ALA A 310 -25.41 14.93 14.87
C ALA A 310 -26.02 15.36 16.22
N ASP A 311 -26.05 16.67 16.52
CA ASP A 311 -26.68 17.22 17.72
C ASP A 311 -28.18 17.50 17.52
N ALA A 312 -28.71 17.33 16.30
CA ALA A 312 -30.10 17.59 16.00
C ALA A 312 -31.03 16.57 16.66
N THR A 313 -32.18 17.03 17.14
CA THR A 313 -33.22 16.19 17.74
C THR A 313 -34.45 16.20 16.86
N GLU A 314 -35.12 15.05 16.75
CA GLU A 314 -36.37 14.95 16.02
C GLU A 314 -37.46 15.82 16.69
N ALA A 315 -38.01 16.76 15.93
CA ALA A 315 -39.09 17.65 16.36
C ALA A 315 -40.38 17.35 15.57
N THR A 316 -41.52 17.33 16.25
CA THR A 316 -42.83 17.13 15.60
C THR A 316 -43.27 18.40 14.88
N VAL A 317 -43.68 18.26 13.63
CA VAL A 317 -44.29 19.35 12.86
C VAL A 317 -45.73 19.54 13.33
N VAL A 318 -46.06 20.77 13.73
CA VAL A 318 -47.41 21.15 14.17
C VAL A 318 -48.23 21.63 12.98
N THR A 319 -47.69 22.57 12.21
CA THR A 319 -48.32 23.10 11.00
C THR A 319 -47.28 23.78 10.12
N VAL A 320 -47.45 23.68 8.80
CA VAL A 320 -46.76 24.56 7.84
C VAL A 320 -47.58 25.84 7.74
N GLU A 321 -46.99 27.00 8.02
CA GLU A 321 -47.72 28.28 7.96
C GLU A 321 -47.76 28.83 6.55
N ASP A 322 -46.60 28.86 5.88
CA ASP A 322 -46.45 29.29 4.49
C ASP A 322 -45.16 28.71 3.87
N ASP A 323 -44.73 29.29 2.75
CA ASP A 323 -43.57 28.78 2.03
C ASP A 323 -42.23 28.98 2.77
N ALA A 324 -42.16 29.90 3.74
CA ALA A 324 -40.95 30.28 4.47
C ALA A 324 -41.04 30.02 5.99
N ALA A 325 -42.19 29.56 6.50
CA ALA A 325 -42.41 29.36 7.92
C ALA A 325 -43.08 28.00 8.24
N ILE A 326 -42.54 27.32 9.25
CA ILE A 326 -43.05 26.05 9.78
C ILE A 326 -43.10 26.14 11.31
N GLN A 327 -44.18 25.61 11.90
CA GLN A 327 -44.31 25.49 13.33
C GLN A 327 -43.94 24.08 13.77
N ILE A 328 -42.97 23.98 14.68
CA ILE A 328 -42.49 22.72 15.26
C ILE A 328 -42.60 22.76 16.78
N LEU A 329 -42.63 21.60 17.42
CA LEU A 329 -42.46 21.52 18.88
C LEU A 329 -40.98 21.59 19.23
N ASP A 330 -40.60 22.56 20.07
CA ASP A 330 -39.25 22.64 20.62
C ASP A 330 -38.92 21.31 21.34
N PRO A 331 -37.83 20.62 21.00
CA PRO A 331 -37.55 19.28 21.51
C PRO A 331 -37.27 19.25 23.03
N ASP A 332 -36.89 20.38 23.64
CA ASP A 332 -36.64 20.47 25.07
C ASP A 332 -37.88 20.91 25.86
N THR A 333 -38.62 21.89 25.33
CA THR A 333 -39.72 22.54 26.06
C THR A 333 -41.11 22.04 25.67
N TYR A 334 -41.23 21.37 24.52
CA TYR A 334 -42.49 20.95 23.89
C TYR A 334 -43.46 22.11 23.62
N GLU A 335 -42.95 23.34 23.56
CA GLU A 335 -43.73 24.51 23.16
C GLU A 335 -43.73 24.64 21.63
N ALA A 336 -44.88 25.01 21.07
CA ALA A 336 -44.99 25.26 19.63
C ALA A 336 -44.25 26.56 19.27
N GLN A 337 -43.26 26.45 18.39
CA GLN A 337 -42.44 27.58 17.94
C GLN A 337 -42.47 27.65 16.41
N THR A 338 -42.75 28.84 15.87
CA THR A 338 -42.61 29.12 14.44
C THR A 338 -41.14 29.40 14.13
N VAL A 339 -40.59 28.66 13.18
CA VAL A 339 -39.21 28.76 12.69
C VAL A 339 -39.19 28.91 11.17
N ALA A 340 -38.04 29.27 10.61
CA ALA A 340 -37.88 29.32 9.16
C ALA A 340 -38.06 27.93 8.54
N ARG A 341 -38.67 27.88 7.35
CA ARG A 341 -38.85 26.66 6.54
C ARG A 341 -37.95 26.74 5.31
N PRO A 342 -36.80 26.05 5.31
CA PRO A 342 -35.94 25.93 4.14
C PRO A 342 -36.61 25.13 3.01
N ASP A 343 -36.17 25.39 1.78
CA ASP A 343 -36.72 24.75 0.57
C ASP A 343 -36.54 23.23 0.52
N TYR A 344 -35.61 22.67 1.32
CA TYR A 344 -35.39 21.22 1.42
C TYR A 344 -36.38 20.50 2.35
N VAL A 345 -37.19 21.24 3.12
CA VAL A 345 -38.17 20.64 4.04
C VAL A 345 -39.42 20.24 3.27
N ASP A 346 -39.78 18.96 3.33
CA ASP A 346 -41.04 18.45 2.77
C ASP A 346 -42.25 19.08 3.52
N PRO A 347 -43.17 19.76 2.82
CA PRO A 347 -44.38 20.32 3.43
C PRO A 347 -45.27 19.27 4.13
N ASP A 348 -45.18 18.01 3.73
CA ASP A 348 -45.96 16.90 4.29
C ASP A 348 -45.21 16.13 5.40
N ALA A 349 -44.02 16.61 5.81
CA ALA A 349 -43.23 15.97 6.87
C ALA A 349 -43.95 16.00 8.23
N SER A 350 -44.05 14.85 8.90
CA SER A 350 -44.60 14.75 10.26
C SER A 350 -43.58 15.12 11.35
N THR A 351 -42.29 14.93 11.04
CA THR A 351 -41.17 15.24 11.92
C THR A 351 -40.04 15.83 11.09
N VAL A 352 -39.21 16.65 11.72
CA VAL A 352 -38.01 17.23 11.11
C VAL A 352 -36.86 17.24 12.12
N PRO A 353 -35.60 17.09 11.69
CA PRO A 353 -34.45 17.27 12.58
C PRO A 353 -34.31 18.76 12.92
N ALA A 354 -34.28 19.06 14.21
CA ALA A 354 -34.17 20.43 14.70
C ALA A 354 -32.93 20.59 15.59
N LEU A 355 -32.14 21.62 15.29
CA LEU A 355 -30.99 22.03 16.08
C LEU A 355 -31.34 23.28 16.86
N LYS A 356 -31.34 23.16 18.19
CA LYS A 356 -31.47 24.31 19.09
C LYS A 356 -30.10 24.82 19.45
N SER A 357 -29.85 26.09 19.16
CA SER A 357 -28.60 26.76 19.48
C SER A 357 -28.86 28.16 20.04
N ARG A 358 -27.78 28.88 20.37
CA ARG A 358 -27.88 30.30 20.75
C ARG A 358 -28.45 31.20 19.64
N ALA A 359 -28.40 30.75 18.39
CA ALA A 359 -28.97 31.46 17.25
C ALA A 359 -30.46 31.14 17.04
N GLY A 360 -31.07 30.37 17.94
CA GLY A 360 -32.46 29.93 17.85
C GLY A 360 -32.59 28.46 17.47
N LEU A 361 -33.82 28.08 17.16
CA LEU A 361 -34.21 26.75 16.72
C LEU A 361 -34.24 26.74 15.19
N HIS A 362 -33.45 25.86 14.58
CA HIS A 362 -33.31 25.74 13.12
C HIS A 362 -33.63 24.31 12.68
N VAL A 363 -34.37 24.18 11.58
CA VAL A 363 -34.59 22.89 10.92
C VAL A 363 -33.36 22.57 10.08
N LEU A 364 -32.91 21.32 10.11
CA LEU A 364 -31.79 20.83 9.29
C LEU A 364 -32.31 19.87 8.20
N PRO A 365 -31.49 19.55 7.18
CA PRO A 365 -31.81 18.47 6.24
C PRO A 365 -31.79 17.11 6.94
N ASP A 366 -32.54 16.15 6.41
CA ASP A 366 -32.41 14.74 6.81
C ASP A 366 -31.00 14.21 6.43
N ALA A 367 -30.48 13.34 7.29
CA ALA A 367 -29.12 12.77 7.19
C ALA A 367 -29.00 11.69 6.09
#